data_AF-A0A2J6RSZ6-F1
#
_entry.id   AF-A0A2J6RSZ6-F1
#
_cell.length_a   1.000
_cell.length_b   1.000
_cell.length_c   1.000
_cell.angle_alpha   90.00
_cell.angle_beta   90.00
_cell.angle_gamma   90.00
#
_symmetry.space_group_name_H-M   'P 1'
#
loop_
_entity.id
_entity.type
_entity.pdbx_description
1 polymer ?
#
loop_
_entity_poly.entity_id
_entity_poly.type
_entity_poly.pdbx_seq_one_letter_code
_entity_poly.pdbx_strand_id
1 'polypeptide(L)'
;MILFETSTSVFELLWDIALALFIIRLSFYYFALSFITGLLITYFRISQLQPVNHLTQPQSELVTLPLFLLFNTLWARFIVVNYEIPRVGGFRLAIGGLALAFMLVAELAGGVYLYEKGWAEWVWETDLVAGGLGAGVLLLFGLMPFLLMGIEGVTDEMGETSHGHENKTVAAAVPTIAVSEKETANGKKTQ
;
A
#
# COMPACT_ATOMS: atom_id res chain seq x y z
N MET A 1 -39.68 -2.23 -22.76
CA MET A 1 -38.36 -1.58 -22.76
C MET A 1 -37.94 -1.38 -21.30
N ILE A 2 -37.52 -2.45 -20.63
CA ILE A 2 -37.12 -2.47 -19.19
C ILE A 2 -35.84 -3.34 -19.00
N LEU A 3 -35.35 -3.97 -20.06
CA LEU A 3 -34.30 -4.99 -19.99
C LEU A 3 -32.86 -4.44 -20.03
N PHE A 4 -32.69 -3.12 -20.22
CA PHE A 4 -31.36 -2.50 -20.34
C PHE A 4 -30.97 -1.59 -19.16
N GLU A 5 -31.92 -1.16 -18.31
CA GLU A 5 -31.59 -0.40 -17.08
C GLU A 5 -31.06 -1.31 -15.96
N THR A 6 -31.49 -2.57 -15.91
CA THR A 6 -31.01 -3.54 -14.91
C THR A 6 -29.60 -4.05 -15.22
N SER A 7 -29.21 -4.13 -16.49
CA SER A 7 -27.89 -4.65 -16.90
C SER A 7 -26.73 -3.78 -16.41
N THR A 8 -26.89 -2.45 -16.43
CA THR A 8 -25.90 -1.50 -15.93
C THR A 8 -25.73 -1.65 -14.41
N SER A 9 -26.85 -1.77 -13.68
CA SER A 9 -26.83 -1.97 -12.23
C SER A 9 -26.21 -3.31 -11.82
N VAL A 10 -26.46 -4.39 -12.58
CA VAL A 10 -25.84 -5.70 -12.33
C VAL A 10 -24.34 -5.66 -12.63
N PHE A 11 -23.92 -4.96 -13.69
CA PHE A 11 -22.50 -4.81 -14.02
C PHE A 11 -21.73 -4.03 -12.94
N GLU A 12 -22.29 -2.92 -12.46
CA GLU A 12 -21.70 -2.14 -11.35
C GLU A 12 -21.58 -2.99 -10.08
N LEU A 13 -22.63 -3.74 -9.72
CA LEU A 13 -22.61 -4.64 -8.57
C LEU A 13 -21.52 -5.73 -8.70
N LEU A 14 -21.40 -6.35 -9.88
CA LEU A 14 -20.38 -7.37 -10.13
C LEU A 14 -18.96 -6.77 -10.09
N TRP A 15 -18.79 -5.54 -10.58
CA TRP A 15 -17.53 -4.81 -10.51
C TRP A 15 -17.14 -4.50 -9.06
N ASP A 16 -18.07 -4.01 -8.25
CA ASP A 16 -17.84 -3.72 -6.82
C ASP A 16 -17.50 -4.99 -6.03
N ILE A 17 -18.17 -6.11 -6.32
CA ILE A 17 -17.86 -7.40 -5.70
C ILE A 17 -16.46 -7.87 -6.12
N ALA A 18 -16.12 -7.79 -7.40
CA ALA A 18 -14.80 -8.16 -7.89
C ALA A 18 -13.70 -7.30 -7.24
N LEU A 19 -13.97 -6.00 -7.11
CA LEU A 19 -13.09 -5.05 -6.44
C LEU A 19 -12.90 -5.37 -4.96
N ALA A 20 -13.99 -5.66 -4.25
CA ALA A 20 -13.96 -6.03 -2.84
C ALA A 20 -13.17 -7.32 -2.62
N LEU A 21 -13.39 -8.35 -3.44
CA LEU A 21 -12.65 -9.61 -3.38
C LEU A 21 -11.16 -9.41 -3.67
N PHE A 22 -10.82 -8.51 -4.60
CA PHE A 22 -9.44 -8.15 -4.88
C PHE A 22 -8.76 -7.51 -3.66
N ILE A 23 -9.42 -6.53 -3.03
CA ILE A 23 -8.91 -5.88 -1.81
C ILE A 23 -8.74 -6.90 -0.68
N ILE A 24 -9.77 -7.71 -0.40
CA ILE A 24 -9.73 -8.73 0.66
C ILE A 24 -8.55 -9.69 0.46
N ARG A 25 -8.38 -10.19 -0.77
CA ARG A 25 -7.29 -11.11 -1.09
C ARG A 25 -5.92 -10.47 -0.88
N LEU A 26 -5.73 -9.23 -1.30
CA LEU A 26 -4.47 -8.52 -1.13
C LEU A 26 -4.16 -8.21 0.33
N SER A 27 -5.16 -7.75 1.08
CA SER A 27 -5.07 -7.54 2.52
C SER A 27 -4.71 -8.82 3.26
N PHE A 28 -5.29 -9.96 2.86
CA PHE A 28 -4.97 -11.25 3.45
C PHE A 28 -3.51 -11.67 3.19
N TYR A 29 -2.99 -11.49 1.97
CA TYR A 29 -1.57 -11.77 1.69
C TYR A 29 -0.64 -10.86 2.48
N TYR A 30 -0.97 -9.57 2.58
CA TYR A 30 -0.18 -8.60 3.35
C TYR A 30 -0.15 -8.98 4.84
N PHE A 31 -1.33 -9.25 5.40
CA PHE A 31 -1.47 -9.76 6.75
C PHE A 31 -0.67 -11.05 6.96
N ALA A 32 -0.84 -12.07 6.11
CA ALA A 32 -0.20 -13.37 6.31
C ALA A 32 1.35 -13.27 6.29
N LEU A 33 1.91 -12.51 5.35
CA LEU A 33 3.36 -12.31 5.26
C LEU A 33 3.91 -11.57 6.49
N SER A 34 3.26 -10.47 6.89
CA SER A 34 3.68 -9.71 8.06
C SER A 34 3.47 -10.49 9.38
N PHE A 35 2.38 -11.23 9.51
CA PHE A 35 2.07 -12.03 10.70
C PHE A 35 3.07 -13.18 10.87
N ILE A 36 3.33 -13.96 9.81
CA ILE A 36 4.32 -15.06 9.86
C ILE A 36 5.71 -14.51 10.18
N THR A 37 6.11 -13.41 9.51
CA THR A 37 7.40 -12.76 9.78
C THR A 37 7.49 -12.29 11.24
N GLY A 38 6.41 -11.71 11.76
CA GLY A 38 6.34 -11.28 13.14
C GLY A 38 6.45 -12.41 14.14
N LEU A 39 5.75 -13.53 13.90
CA LEU A 39 5.89 -14.74 14.70
C LEU A 39 7.33 -15.28 14.70
N LEU A 40 7.99 -15.30 13.54
CA LEU A 40 9.38 -15.74 13.42
C LEU A 40 10.35 -14.83 14.18
N ILE A 41 10.20 -13.51 14.08
CA ILE A 41 11.02 -12.55 14.81
C ILE A 41 10.81 -12.71 16.31
N THR A 42 9.55 -12.82 16.76
CA THR A 42 9.21 -13.03 18.18
C THR A 42 9.75 -14.35 18.70
N TYR A 43 9.63 -15.43 17.94
CA TYR A 43 10.20 -16.73 18.28
C TYR A 43 11.71 -16.65 18.42
N PHE A 44 12.41 -16.03 17.46
CA PHE A 44 13.86 -15.86 17.51
C PHE A 44 14.28 -14.97 18.69
N ARG A 45 13.50 -13.94 19.01
CA ARG A 45 13.72 -13.07 20.16
C ARG A 45 13.71 -13.85 21.47
N ILE A 46 12.66 -14.63 21.70
CA ILE A 46 12.47 -15.37 22.95
C ILE A 46 13.45 -16.57 23.04
N SER A 47 13.67 -17.28 21.94
CA SER A 47 14.50 -18.49 21.94
C SER A 47 16.01 -18.21 21.95
N GLN A 48 16.48 -17.13 21.32
CA GLN A 48 17.90 -16.90 21.08
C GLN A 48 18.39 -15.59 21.71
N LEU A 49 17.72 -14.47 21.42
CA LEU A 49 18.23 -13.14 21.83
C LEU A 49 18.10 -12.88 23.34
N GLN A 50 16.97 -13.27 23.93
CA GLN A 50 16.72 -13.08 25.36
C GLN A 50 17.66 -13.91 26.26
N PRO A 51 17.91 -15.21 26.02
CA PRO A 51 18.83 -15.99 26.85
C PRO A 51 20.31 -15.63 26.64
N VAL A 52 20.74 -15.27 25.44
CA VAL A 52 22.17 -14.97 25.18
C VAL A 52 22.57 -13.62 25.78
N ASN A 53 21.69 -12.63 25.70
CA ASN A 53 22.05 -11.24 25.98
C ASN A 53 21.53 -10.73 27.35
N HIS A 54 20.83 -11.58 28.11
CA HIS A 54 20.22 -11.26 29.42
C HIS A 54 19.43 -9.93 29.44
N LEU A 55 18.84 -9.56 28.30
CA LEU A 55 18.15 -8.29 28.16
C LEU A 55 16.83 -8.32 28.92
N THR A 56 16.61 -7.32 29.78
CA THR A 56 15.35 -7.08 30.46
C THR A 56 14.26 -6.70 29.44
N GLN A 57 13.00 -6.98 29.79
CA GLN A 57 11.84 -6.93 28.91
C GLN A 57 11.59 -5.60 28.15
N PRO A 58 12.04 -4.39 28.58
CA PRO A 58 11.87 -3.21 27.73
C PRO A 58 12.89 -3.12 26.57
N GLN A 59 14.13 -3.59 26.80
CA GLN A 59 15.24 -3.37 25.86
C GLN A 59 15.20 -4.33 24.68
N SER A 60 14.77 -5.58 24.93
CA SER A 60 14.64 -6.58 23.87
C SER A 60 13.57 -6.19 22.86
N GLU A 61 12.46 -5.60 23.32
CA GLU A 61 11.38 -5.12 22.46
C GLU A 61 11.85 -3.97 21.56
N LEU A 62 12.52 -2.96 22.14
CA LEU A 62 13.07 -1.82 21.40
C LEU A 62 14.02 -2.22 20.26
N VAL A 63 14.84 -3.25 20.44
CA VAL A 63 15.75 -3.75 19.39
C VAL A 63 14.99 -4.45 18.27
N THR A 64 13.86 -5.10 18.58
CA THR A 64 13.05 -5.80 17.59
C THR A 64 12.09 -4.90 16.82
N LEU A 65 11.64 -3.79 17.39
CA LEU A 65 10.75 -2.81 16.74
C LEU A 65 11.25 -2.31 15.36
N PRO A 66 12.50 -1.85 15.19
CA PRO A 66 12.98 -1.40 13.88
C PRO A 66 13.02 -2.54 12.86
N LEU A 67 13.30 -3.76 13.30
CA LEU A 67 13.31 -4.94 12.44
C LEU A 67 11.89 -5.25 11.93
N PHE A 68 10.90 -5.18 12.82
CA PHE A 68 9.48 -5.31 12.46
C PHE A 68 9.04 -4.26 11.43
N LEU A 69 9.39 -2.99 11.66
CA LEU A 69 9.08 -1.91 10.73
C LEU A 69 9.74 -2.11 9.37
N LEU A 70 11.00 -2.56 9.34
CA LEU A 70 11.71 -2.85 8.11
C LEU A 70 11.00 -3.94 7.30
N PHE A 71 10.67 -5.08 7.93
CA PHE A 71 9.96 -6.15 7.23
C PHE A 71 8.57 -5.74 6.78
N ASN A 72 7.81 -5.01 7.60
CA ASN A 72 6.51 -4.47 7.20
C ASN A 72 6.62 -3.55 5.98
N THR A 73 7.67 -2.71 5.93
CA THR A 73 7.94 -1.83 4.78
C THR A 73 8.29 -2.64 3.53
N LEU A 74 9.13 -3.68 3.67
CA LEU A 74 9.48 -4.58 2.57
C LEU A 74 8.26 -5.33 2.03
N TRP A 75 7.39 -5.85 2.90
CA TRP A 75 6.18 -6.55 2.48
C TRP A 75 5.15 -5.62 1.84
N ALA A 76 4.97 -4.41 2.39
CA ALA A 76 4.12 -3.40 1.79
C ALA A 76 4.61 -3.05 0.38
N ARG A 77 5.91 -2.82 0.21
CA ARG A 77 6.51 -2.56 -1.10
C ARG A 77 6.40 -3.75 -2.04
N PHE A 78 6.66 -4.96 -1.55
CA PHE A 78 6.55 -6.18 -2.35
C PHE A 78 5.15 -6.34 -2.93
N ILE A 79 4.11 -6.08 -2.13
CA ILE A 79 2.73 -6.20 -2.58
C ILE A 79 2.35 -5.09 -3.57
N VAL A 80 2.77 -3.85 -3.31
CA VAL A 80 2.55 -2.72 -4.23
C VAL A 80 3.19 -2.97 -5.60
N VAL A 81 4.44 -3.44 -5.61
CA VAL A 81 5.19 -3.68 -6.85
C VAL A 81 4.70 -4.93 -7.57
N ASN A 82 4.49 -6.04 -6.87
CA ASN A 82 4.16 -7.33 -7.48
C ASN A 82 2.71 -7.41 -7.99
N TYR A 83 1.79 -6.68 -7.36
CA TYR A 83 0.38 -6.66 -7.75
C TYR A 83 -0.03 -5.36 -8.46
N GLU A 84 0.95 -4.51 -8.82
CA GLU A 84 0.76 -3.26 -9.58
C GLU A 84 -0.41 -2.43 -9.06
N ILE A 85 -0.45 -2.23 -7.73
CA ILE A 85 -1.62 -1.61 -7.09
C ILE A 85 -1.79 -0.18 -7.63
N PRO A 86 -2.99 0.17 -8.15
CA PRO A 86 -3.27 1.51 -8.64
C PRO A 86 -2.82 2.57 -7.64
N ARG A 87 -2.23 3.66 -8.15
CA ARG A 87 -1.76 4.81 -7.35
C ARG A 87 -2.95 5.67 -6.88
N VAL A 88 -3.96 5.05 -6.29
CA VAL A 88 -5.14 5.69 -5.71
C VAL A 88 -5.06 5.51 -4.20
N GLY A 89 -4.97 6.63 -3.47
CA GLY A 89 -4.74 6.61 -2.02
C GLY A 89 -5.80 5.81 -1.25
N GLY A 90 -7.07 5.91 -1.65
CA GLY A 90 -8.17 5.16 -1.03
C GLY A 90 -8.04 3.65 -1.13
N PHE A 91 -7.52 3.13 -2.25
CA PHE A 91 -7.30 1.69 -2.45
C PHE A 91 -6.20 1.16 -1.55
N ARG A 92 -5.05 1.83 -1.53
CA ARG A 92 -3.91 1.42 -0.69
C ARG A 92 -4.26 1.51 0.80
N LEU A 93 -5.04 2.52 1.19
CA LEU A 93 -5.53 2.68 2.55
C LEU A 93 -6.54 1.58 2.93
N ALA A 94 -7.48 1.22 2.05
CA ALA A 94 -8.42 0.13 2.29
C ALA A 94 -7.69 -1.21 2.47
N ILE A 95 -6.69 -1.48 1.63
CA ILE A 95 -5.88 -2.71 1.71
C ILE A 95 -5.14 -2.78 3.06
N GLY A 96 -4.44 -1.70 3.42
CA GLY A 96 -3.70 -1.62 4.68
C GLY A 96 -4.59 -1.63 5.92
N GLY A 97 -5.73 -0.94 5.87
CA GLY A 97 -6.71 -0.90 6.97
C GLY A 97 -7.37 -2.26 7.22
N LEU A 98 -7.75 -2.98 6.17
CA LEU A 98 -8.30 -4.33 6.30
C LEU A 98 -7.24 -5.34 6.78
N ALA A 99 -5.99 -5.20 6.33
CA ALA A 99 -4.89 -6.01 6.85
C ALA A 99 -4.62 -5.74 8.34
N LEU A 100 -4.70 -4.47 8.78
CA LEU A 100 -4.62 -4.09 10.19
C LEU A 100 -5.76 -4.73 10.99
N ALA A 101 -6.99 -4.74 10.46
CA ALA A 101 -8.11 -5.41 11.12
C ALA A 101 -7.86 -6.91 11.31
N PHE A 102 -7.34 -7.60 10.28
CA PHE A 102 -6.93 -9.01 10.42
C PHE A 102 -5.83 -9.19 11.46
N MET A 103 -4.85 -8.28 11.50
CA MET A 103 -3.77 -8.31 12.48
C MET A 103 -4.28 -8.16 13.91
N LEU A 104 -5.17 -7.19 14.16
CA LEU A 104 -5.79 -6.98 15.47
C LEU A 104 -6.60 -8.20 15.91
N VAL A 105 -7.38 -8.80 15.00
CA VAL A 105 -8.14 -10.02 15.32
C VAL A 105 -7.19 -11.17 15.67
N ALA A 106 -6.09 -11.33 14.93
CA ALA A 106 -5.10 -12.36 15.19
C ALA A 106 -4.36 -12.14 16.52
N GLU A 107 -4.02 -10.90 16.84
CA GLU A 107 -3.35 -10.53 18.09
C GLU A 107 -4.27 -10.70 19.30
N LEU A 108 -5.53 -10.28 19.18
CA LEU A 108 -6.53 -10.54 20.20
C LEU A 108 -6.72 -12.05 20.40
N ALA A 109 -6.93 -12.82 19.32
CA ALA A 109 -7.08 -14.28 19.40
C ALA A 109 -5.85 -14.94 20.03
N GLY A 110 -4.65 -14.50 19.67
CA GLY A 110 -3.38 -14.95 20.27
C GLY A 110 -3.32 -14.62 21.76
N GLY A 111 -3.66 -13.39 22.14
CA GLY A 111 -3.75 -12.95 23.53
C GLY A 111 -4.75 -13.77 24.33
N VAL A 112 -5.95 -14.04 23.81
CA VAL A 112 -6.95 -14.87 24.50
C VAL A 112 -6.44 -16.30 24.72
N TYR A 113 -5.87 -16.90 23.68
CA TYR A 113 -5.52 -18.31 23.69
C TYR A 113 -4.24 -18.59 24.49
N LEU A 114 -3.28 -17.66 24.48
CA LEU A 114 -2.03 -17.81 25.24
C LEU A 114 -2.11 -17.26 26.67
N TYR A 115 -3.03 -16.33 26.97
CA TYR A 115 -3.09 -15.69 28.29
C TYR A 115 -4.11 -16.40 29.20
N GLU A 116 -3.61 -17.32 30.02
CA GLU A 116 -4.41 -18.15 30.93
C GLU A 116 -5.26 -17.33 31.94
N LYS A 117 -4.91 -16.05 32.17
CA LYS A 117 -5.56 -15.15 33.13
C LYS A 117 -6.69 -14.28 32.56
N GLY A 118 -6.94 -14.33 31.26
CA GLY A 118 -8.03 -13.57 30.62
C GLY A 118 -7.72 -12.10 30.31
N TRP A 119 -8.64 -11.43 29.58
CA TRP A 119 -8.36 -10.15 28.89
C TRP A 119 -8.22 -8.95 29.83
N ALA A 120 -8.93 -8.96 30.96
CA ALA A 120 -8.97 -7.84 31.89
C ALA A 120 -7.63 -7.68 32.65
N GLU A 121 -6.98 -8.78 33.02
CA GLU A 121 -5.66 -8.75 33.66
C GLU A 121 -4.57 -8.40 32.64
N TRP A 122 -4.67 -8.89 31.40
CA TRP A 122 -3.73 -8.55 30.33
C TRP A 122 -3.64 -7.05 30.05
N VAL A 123 -4.78 -6.36 29.89
CA VAL A 123 -4.79 -4.90 29.62
C VAL A 123 -4.27 -4.09 30.80
N TRP A 124 -4.48 -4.58 32.03
CA TRP A 124 -4.09 -3.86 33.24
C TRP A 124 -2.63 -4.06 33.64
N GLU A 125 -2.05 -5.21 33.27
CA GLU A 125 -0.68 -5.60 33.59
C GLU A 125 0.31 -5.32 32.45
N THR A 126 -0.20 -4.97 31.26
CA THR A 126 0.63 -4.52 30.14
C THR A 126 1.22 -3.14 30.44
N ASP A 127 2.55 -3.05 30.37
CA ASP A 127 3.26 -1.77 30.46
C ASP A 127 2.73 -0.81 29.38
N LEU A 128 2.17 0.31 29.82
CA LEU A 128 1.54 1.33 28.95
C LEU A 128 2.51 1.83 27.88
N VAL A 129 3.82 1.86 28.15
CA VAL A 129 4.83 2.30 27.20
C VAL A 129 5.04 1.25 26.11
N ALA A 130 5.17 -0.02 26.48
CA ALA A 130 5.33 -1.13 25.53
C ALA A 130 4.06 -1.34 24.69
N GLY A 131 2.89 -1.31 25.33
CA GLY A 131 1.60 -1.39 24.66
C GLY A 131 1.36 -0.20 23.71
N GLY A 132 1.73 1.01 24.12
CA GLY A 132 1.66 2.21 23.28
C GLY A 132 2.57 2.13 22.06
N LEU A 133 3.81 1.64 22.22
CA LEU A 133 4.73 1.42 21.11
C LEU A 133 4.24 0.35 20.15
N GLY A 134 3.70 -0.76 20.67
CA GLY A 134 3.08 -1.81 19.86
C GLY A 134 1.90 -1.29 19.03
N ALA A 135 0.99 -0.54 19.66
CA ALA A 135 -0.13 0.11 18.97
C ALA A 135 0.34 1.09 17.89
N GLY A 136 1.38 1.88 18.17
CA GLY A 136 1.97 2.79 17.19
C GLY A 136 2.52 2.05 15.96
N VAL A 137 3.21 0.93 16.18
CA VAL A 137 3.76 0.10 15.09
C VAL A 137 2.67 -0.58 14.28
N LEU A 138 1.57 -1.03 14.92
CA LEU A 138 0.39 -1.57 14.23
C LEU A 138 -0.29 -0.51 13.36
N LEU A 139 -0.45 0.70 13.87
CA LEU A 139 -0.98 1.81 13.08
C LEU A 139 -0.09 2.12 11.88
N LEU A 140 1.22 2.19 12.09
CA LEU A 140 2.18 2.36 10.99
C LEU A 140 2.05 1.24 9.97
N PHE A 141 1.94 -0.03 10.39
CA PHE A 141 1.75 -1.17 9.51
C PHE A 141 0.53 -1.01 8.58
N GLY A 142 -0.61 -0.57 9.12
CA GLY A 142 -1.81 -0.33 8.31
C GLY A 142 -1.68 0.87 7.37
N LEU A 143 -0.93 1.89 7.75
CA LEU A 143 -0.70 3.10 6.94
C LEU A 143 0.45 2.94 5.94
N MET A 144 1.34 1.96 6.10
CA MET A 144 2.53 1.76 5.25
C MET A 144 2.23 1.78 3.74
N PRO A 145 1.21 1.06 3.22
CA PRO A 145 0.90 1.08 1.78
C PRO A 145 0.53 2.48 1.27
N PHE A 146 -0.10 3.30 2.11
CA PHE A 146 -0.43 4.69 1.81
C PHE A 146 0.81 5.59 1.90
N LEU A 147 1.64 5.44 2.93
CA LEU A 147 2.88 6.21 3.10
C LEU A 147 3.86 6.02 1.94
N LEU A 148 3.97 4.79 1.42
CA LEU A 148 4.81 4.49 0.26
C LEU A 148 4.39 5.25 -1.00
N MET A 149 3.09 5.55 -1.16
CA MET A 149 2.61 6.39 -2.26
C MET A 149 3.15 7.82 -2.18
N GLY A 150 3.22 8.39 -0.97
CA GLY A 150 3.79 9.72 -0.75
C GLY A 150 5.28 9.79 -1.11
N ILE A 151 6.02 8.72 -0.84
CA ILE A 151 7.45 8.63 -1.20
C ILE A 151 7.64 8.44 -2.71
N GLU A 152 6.80 7.62 -3.35
CA GLU A 152 6.82 7.42 -4.81
C GLU A 152 6.54 8.74 -5.56
N GLY A 153 5.58 9.56 -5.11
CA GLY A 153 5.30 10.86 -5.71
C GLY A 153 6.46 11.85 -5.62
N VAL A 154 7.18 11.87 -4.49
CA VAL A 154 8.40 12.70 -4.33
C VAL A 154 9.55 12.20 -5.21
N THR A 155 9.59 10.89 -5.48
CA THR A 155 10.65 10.29 -6.31
C THR A 155 10.41 10.52 -7.80
N ASP A 156 9.14 10.62 -8.25
CA ASP A 156 8.82 11.05 -9.62
C ASP A 156 9.20 12.53 -9.84
N GLU A 157 9.02 13.40 -8.84
CA GLU A 157 9.47 14.81 -8.92
C GLU A 157 11.00 14.97 -8.88
N MET A 158 11.72 14.09 -8.15
CA MET A 158 13.20 14.06 -8.18
C MET A 158 13.78 13.21 -9.32
N GLY A 159 12.94 12.44 -9.99
CA GLY A 159 13.27 11.46 -11.02
C GLY A 159 12.80 11.88 -12.42
N GLU A 160 12.38 13.12 -12.62
CA GLU A 160 12.33 13.73 -13.95
C GLU A 160 13.77 13.89 -14.47
N THR A 161 14.36 12.77 -14.92
CA THR A 161 15.30 12.81 -16.01
C THR A 161 14.57 13.44 -17.19
N SER A 162 14.79 14.74 -17.31
CA SER A 162 14.75 15.57 -18.51
C SER A 162 14.78 14.76 -19.81
N HIS A 163 13.62 14.27 -20.21
CA HIS A 163 13.29 14.00 -21.60
C HIS A 163 11.99 14.74 -21.87
N GLY A 164 12.17 16.05 -22.04
CA GLY A 164 11.09 16.97 -22.31
C GLY A 164 10.32 16.59 -23.56
N HIS A 165 8.99 16.61 -23.46
CA HIS A 165 8.09 17.10 -24.49
C HIS A 165 6.66 17.30 -23.93
N GLU A 166 6.50 18.00 -22.80
CA GLU A 166 5.13 18.35 -22.32
C GLU A 166 4.86 19.85 -22.23
N ASN A 167 5.69 20.67 -22.88
CA ASN A 167 5.35 22.09 -23.14
C ASN A 167 5.56 22.46 -24.61
N LYS A 168 5.04 21.64 -25.53
CA LYS A 168 4.79 22.10 -26.90
C LYS A 168 3.29 22.27 -27.08
N THR A 169 2.84 23.51 -27.05
CA THR A 169 1.53 23.95 -27.47
C THR A 169 1.20 23.27 -28.81
N VAL A 170 -0.01 22.71 -28.93
CA VAL A 170 -0.50 21.94 -30.09
C VAL A 170 -0.24 22.64 -31.45
N ALA A 171 -0.11 23.97 -31.45
CA ALA A 171 0.27 24.79 -32.60
C ALA A 171 1.66 24.47 -33.20
N ALA A 172 2.60 23.88 -32.46
CA ALA A 172 3.93 23.53 -32.96
C ALA A 172 4.01 22.13 -33.60
N ALA A 173 2.98 21.30 -33.42
CA ALA A 173 2.93 19.92 -33.91
C ALA A 173 2.17 19.76 -35.23
N VAL A 174 1.56 20.84 -35.76
CA VAL A 174 0.95 20.83 -37.09
C VAL A 174 2.01 21.25 -38.11
N PRO A 175 2.49 20.35 -38.99
CA PRO A 175 3.31 20.77 -40.11
C PRO A 175 2.45 21.66 -41.02
N THR A 176 2.77 22.96 -41.06
CA THR A 176 2.23 23.90 -42.06
C THR A 176 2.82 23.56 -43.42
N ILE A 177 2.38 22.45 -44.02
CA ILE A 177 2.55 22.19 -45.44
C ILE A 177 1.16 22.07 -46.03
N ALA A 178 0.71 23.15 -46.67
CA ALA A 178 -0.01 23.14 -47.95
C ALA A 178 -0.92 24.37 -48.15
N VAL A 179 -0.42 25.61 -48.05
CA VAL A 179 -1.03 26.74 -48.80
C VAL A 179 0.05 27.77 -49.14
N SER A 180 0.90 27.46 -50.12
CA SER A 180 1.70 28.51 -50.81
C SER A 180 2.12 28.08 -52.22
N GLU A 181 2.06 26.79 -52.55
CA GLU A 181 2.51 26.30 -53.87
C GLU A 181 1.37 26.01 -54.87
N LYS A 182 0.20 26.63 -54.69
CA LYS A 182 -0.92 26.53 -55.65
C LYS A 182 -1.35 27.84 -56.31
N GLU A 183 -0.75 28.98 -55.97
CA GLU A 183 -1.08 30.27 -56.61
C GLU A 183 -0.06 30.74 -57.65
N THR A 184 1.16 30.20 -57.70
CA THR A 184 2.18 30.60 -58.69
C THR A 184 2.23 29.72 -59.94
N ALA A 185 1.43 28.65 -60.02
CA ALA A 185 1.40 27.74 -61.18
C ALA A 185 0.20 27.92 -62.13
N ASN A 186 -0.73 28.86 -61.86
CA ASN A 186 -1.91 29.09 -62.73
C ASN A 186 -2.07 30.53 -63.23
N GLY A 187 -0.96 31.26 -63.37
CA GLY A 187 -0.93 32.67 -63.78
C GLY A 187 -0.09 32.96 -65.02
N LYS A 188 -0.14 32.15 -66.08
CA LYS A 188 0.19 32.61 -67.43
C LYS A 188 -0.34 31.68 -68.53
N LYS A 189 -0.93 32.33 -69.56
CA LYS A 189 -1.65 31.85 -70.76
C LYS A 189 -3.18 31.84 -70.53
N THR A 190 -4.03 32.66 -71.16
CA THR A 190 -3.93 33.38 -72.44
C THR A 190 -5.10 34.38 -72.51
N GLN A 191 -4.82 35.67 -72.79
CA GLN A 191 -5.43 36.48 -73.86
C GLN A 191 -4.79 37.88 -73.84
#